data_AF-A0A7C6UWH1-F1
#
_entry.id   AF-A0A7C6UWH1-F1
#
_cell.length_a   1.000
_cell.length_b   1.000
_cell.length_c   1.000
_cell.angle_alpha   90.00
_cell.angle_beta   90.00
_cell.angle_gamma   90.00
#
_symmetry.space_group_name_H-M   'P 1'
#
loop_
_entity.id
_entity.type
_entity.pdbx_description
1 polymer ?
#
loop_
_entity_poly.entity_id
_entity_poly.type
_entity_poly.pdbx_seq_one_letter_code
_entity_poly.pdbx_strand_id
1 'polypeptide(L)'
;MYDLVEEEGNIHVIKGYPQPARQLLTKKPVTKLADLKGMKIRIPAGNKLYEDSWAAYGTLPVALAMDEVYTGLEQGVIDGCEMPIDTLYYSGLHEAAKYLALTNHMMYLQYIMINADIWNNQLTEEERTIFNETAAEIEEYHNELMKKMIDEIVEDMKSKGVTVTEINMKDFIDATIPVLEKWMDDWGRDVYDAFRPN
;
A
#
# COMPACT_ATOMS: atom_id res chain seq x y z
N MET A 1 11.70 15.35 -8.74
CA MET A 1 11.42 14.56 -7.52
C MET A 1 12.64 13.76 -7.09
N TYR A 2 13.16 12.84 -7.92
CA TYR A 2 14.39 12.11 -7.58
C TYR A 2 15.57 13.07 -7.37
N ASP A 3 15.64 14.17 -8.12
CA ASP A 3 16.64 15.22 -7.91
C ASP A 3 16.59 15.80 -6.48
N LEU A 4 15.41 16.06 -5.92
CA LEU A 4 15.26 16.54 -4.54
C LEU A 4 15.70 15.48 -3.52
N VAL A 5 15.39 14.21 -3.77
CA VAL A 5 15.82 13.08 -2.91
C VAL A 5 17.34 12.93 -2.94
N GLU A 6 17.95 13.17 -4.10
CA GLU A 6 19.39 13.11 -4.28
C GLU A 6 20.10 14.31 -3.63
N GLU A 7 19.63 15.52 -3.89
CA GLU A 7 20.20 16.78 -3.37
C GLU A 7 20.09 16.90 -1.84
N GLU A 8 18.92 16.63 -1.28
CA GLU A 8 18.66 16.80 0.16
C GLU A 8 18.98 15.54 0.97
N GLY A 9 18.86 14.37 0.36
CA GLY A 9 18.98 13.07 1.03
C GLY A 9 20.31 12.34 0.82
N ASN A 10 21.15 12.77 -0.13
CA ASN A 10 22.33 12.01 -0.59
C ASN A 10 21.96 10.57 -0.99
N ILE A 11 20.82 10.43 -1.68
CA ILE A 11 20.26 9.16 -2.13
C ILE A 11 19.98 9.25 -3.63
N HIS A 12 20.68 8.45 -4.41
CA HIS A 12 20.38 8.23 -5.82
C HIS A 12 19.32 7.13 -5.96
N VAL A 13 18.21 7.45 -6.62
CA VAL A 13 17.14 6.49 -6.92
C VAL A 13 17.40 5.85 -8.28
N ILE A 14 17.68 4.55 -8.29
CA ILE A 14 17.92 3.80 -9.52
C ILE A 14 16.59 3.52 -10.22
N LYS A 15 15.64 2.89 -9.51
CA LYS A 15 14.31 2.57 -10.06
C LYS A 15 13.28 2.28 -8.99
N GLY A 16 12.04 2.70 -9.23
CA GLY A 16 10.86 2.32 -8.44
C GLY A 16 10.06 1.23 -9.14
N TYR A 17 9.54 0.28 -8.36
CA TYR A 17 8.69 -0.80 -8.86
C TYR A 17 7.40 -0.85 -8.07
N PRO A 18 6.25 -1.11 -8.72
CA PRO A 18 4.97 -1.22 -8.01
C PRO A 18 5.04 -2.32 -6.96
N GLN A 19 4.26 -2.18 -5.91
CA GLN A 19 4.00 -3.24 -4.94
C GLN A 19 2.54 -3.68 -5.05
N PRO A 20 2.19 -4.89 -4.56
CA PRO A 20 0.80 -5.31 -4.51
C PRO A 20 -0.06 -4.26 -3.83
N ALA A 21 -1.15 -3.87 -4.49
CA ALA A 21 -2.05 -2.85 -3.96
C ALA A 21 -2.58 -3.29 -2.59
N ARG A 22 -2.75 -2.32 -1.70
CA ARG A 22 -3.30 -2.55 -0.37
C ARG A 22 -4.78 -2.90 -0.50
N GLN A 23 -5.18 -3.96 0.19
CA GLN A 23 -6.55 -4.48 0.24
C GLN A 23 -7.08 -4.41 1.67
N LEU A 24 -8.38 -4.62 1.82
CA LEU A 24 -9.04 -4.62 3.13
C LEU A 24 -9.46 -6.03 3.51
N LEU A 25 -9.03 -6.50 4.68
CA LEU A 25 -9.44 -7.77 5.26
C LEU A 25 -10.23 -7.54 6.55
N THR A 26 -11.45 -8.07 6.61
CA THR A 26 -12.41 -7.83 7.69
C THR A 26 -13.04 -9.10 8.23
N LYS A 27 -13.58 -9.01 9.45
CA LYS A 27 -14.35 -10.08 10.11
C LYS A 27 -15.80 -10.16 9.62
N LYS A 28 -16.29 -9.13 8.92
CA LYS A 28 -17.64 -9.06 8.33
C LYS A 28 -17.55 -8.64 6.86
N PRO A 29 -18.52 -9.02 6.01
CA PRO A 29 -18.53 -8.62 4.61
C PRO A 29 -18.48 -7.10 4.44
N VAL A 30 -17.73 -6.64 3.44
CA VAL A 30 -17.73 -5.26 2.96
C VAL A 30 -17.96 -5.32 1.45
N THR A 31 -19.07 -4.75 0.98
CA THR A 31 -19.45 -4.73 -0.44
C THR A 31 -19.65 -3.31 -0.98
N LYS A 32 -19.81 -2.35 -0.07
CA LYS A 32 -20.02 -0.93 -0.34
C LYS A 32 -19.49 -0.09 0.82
N LEU A 33 -19.27 1.20 0.59
CA LEU A 33 -18.74 2.12 1.60
C LEU A 33 -19.56 2.12 2.91
N ALA A 34 -20.89 2.06 2.82
CA ALA A 34 -21.77 2.07 4.00
C ALA A 34 -21.54 0.91 4.98
N ASP A 35 -20.97 -0.21 4.51
CA ASP A 35 -20.69 -1.38 5.35
C ASP A 35 -19.54 -1.08 6.34
N LEU A 36 -18.66 -0.11 6.03
CA LEU A 36 -17.53 0.29 6.87
C LEU A 36 -17.91 1.12 8.09
N LYS A 37 -19.15 1.62 8.14
CA LYS A 37 -19.57 2.55 9.19
C LYS A 37 -19.42 1.94 10.58
N GLY A 38 -18.56 2.56 11.39
CA GLY A 38 -18.30 2.15 12.77
C GLY A 38 -17.41 0.92 12.93
N MET A 39 -16.87 0.34 11.84
CA MET A 39 -15.89 -0.74 11.93
C MET A 39 -14.58 -0.23 12.50
N LYS A 40 -13.98 -0.97 13.43
CA LYS A 40 -12.64 -0.67 13.96
C LYS A 40 -11.57 -1.18 13.01
N ILE A 41 -11.04 -0.32 12.15
CA ILE A 41 -10.03 -0.72 11.16
C ILE A 41 -8.63 -0.39 11.68
N ARG A 42 -7.77 -1.40 11.73
CA ARG A 42 -6.38 -1.19 12.10
C ARG A 42 -5.65 -0.39 11.04
N ILE A 43 -4.90 0.61 11.48
CA ILE A 43 -3.92 1.35 10.68
C ILE A 43 -2.52 1.29 11.34
N PRO A 44 -1.44 1.55 10.59
CA PRO A 44 -0.10 1.72 11.18
C PRO A 44 -0.07 2.92 12.15
N ALA A 45 0.59 2.76 13.30
CA ALA A 45 0.74 3.85 14.26
C ALA A 45 1.53 5.03 13.69
N GLY A 46 1.12 6.26 14.05
CA GLY A 46 1.79 7.49 13.65
C GLY A 46 1.50 7.97 12.23
N ASN A 47 0.70 7.25 11.44
CA ASN A 47 0.36 7.66 10.08
C ASN A 47 -1.00 8.41 10.04
N LYS A 48 -0.94 9.73 10.14
CA LYS A 48 -2.14 10.57 10.20
C LYS A 48 -2.93 10.61 8.88
N LEU A 49 -2.26 10.46 7.73
CA LEU A 49 -2.93 10.34 6.43
C LEU A 49 -3.82 9.10 6.39
N TYR A 50 -3.33 7.97 6.91
CA TYR A 50 -4.12 6.74 6.99
C TYR A 50 -5.30 6.92 7.93
N GLU A 51 -5.09 7.52 9.10
CA GLU A 51 -6.15 7.79 10.06
C GLU A 51 -7.27 8.64 9.44
N ASP A 52 -6.91 9.75 8.79
CA ASP A 52 -7.87 10.65 8.16
C ASP A 52 -8.61 9.98 6.99
N SER A 53 -7.90 9.19 6.17
CA SER A 53 -8.49 8.47 5.04
C SER A 53 -9.51 7.42 5.50
N TRP A 54 -9.15 6.60 6.50
CA TRP A 54 -10.05 5.58 7.03
C TRP A 54 -11.20 6.16 7.84
N ALA A 55 -10.98 7.27 8.55
CA ALA A 55 -12.06 8.01 9.21
C ALA A 55 -13.07 8.58 8.19
N ALA A 56 -12.60 9.06 7.03
CA ALA A 56 -13.47 9.56 5.96
C ALA A 56 -14.39 8.48 5.37
N TYR A 57 -13.98 7.20 5.43
CA TYR A 57 -14.85 6.07 5.10
C TYR A 57 -15.91 5.75 6.16
N GLY A 58 -15.94 6.49 7.27
CA GLY A 58 -16.86 6.28 8.39
C GLY A 58 -16.42 5.17 9.36
N THR A 59 -15.17 4.70 9.25
CA THR A 59 -14.60 3.72 10.19
C THR A 59 -14.15 4.40 11.50
N LEU A 60 -13.74 3.58 12.45
CA LEU A 60 -13.03 3.98 13.67
C LEU A 60 -11.58 3.48 13.54
N PRO A 61 -10.64 4.28 13.02
CA PRO A 61 -9.25 3.84 12.89
C PRO A 61 -8.63 3.48 14.24
N VAL A 62 -7.92 2.36 14.31
CA VAL A 62 -7.20 1.91 15.51
C VAL A 62 -5.73 1.74 15.17
N ALA A 63 -4.87 2.54 15.81
CA ALA A 63 -3.43 2.42 15.63
C ALA A 63 -2.90 1.23 16.44
N LEU A 64 -2.34 0.23 15.75
CA LEU A 64 -1.67 -0.93 16.36
C LEU A 64 -0.38 -1.26 15.61
N ALA A 65 0.62 -1.76 16.32
CA ALA A 65 1.82 -2.31 15.68
C ALA A 65 1.46 -3.59 14.88
N MET A 66 2.31 -3.99 13.93
CA MET A 66 2.00 -5.11 13.02
C MET A 66 1.87 -6.45 13.76
N ASP A 67 2.73 -6.67 14.75
CA ASP A 67 2.75 -7.84 15.63
C ASP A 67 1.50 -7.97 16.51
N GLU A 68 0.74 -6.89 16.71
CA GLU A 68 -0.51 -6.89 17.48
C GLU A 68 -1.76 -7.17 16.61
N VAL A 69 -1.63 -7.17 15.28
CA VAL A 69 -2.79 -7.22 14.37
C VAL A 69 -3.53 -8.55 14.45
N TYR A 70 -2.80 -9.68 14.42
CA TYR A 70 -3.44 -11.01 14.45
C TYR A 70 -4.28 -11.17 15.72
N THR A 71 -3.67 -10.95 16.89
CA THR A 71 -4.32 -11.03 18.19
C THR A 71 -5.45 -10.01 18.32
N GLY A 72 -5.27 -8.80 17.76
CA GLY A 72 -6.32 -7.78 17.72
C GLY A 72 -7.56 -8.21 16.92
N LEU A 73 -7.36 -8.87 15.77
CA LEU A 73 -8.45 -9.46 14.97
C LEU A 73 -9.10 -10.62 15.74
N GLU A 74 -8.30 -11.55 16.27
CA GLU A 74 -8.78 -12.72 17.00
C GLU A 74 -9.66 -12.32 18.19
N GLN A 75 -9.18 -11.41 19.03
CA GLN A 75 -9.86 -10.93 20.24
C GLN A 75 -10.99 -9.93 19.94
N GLY A 76 -11.12 -9.45 18.70
CA GLY A 76 -12.14 -8.46 18.32
C GLY A 76 -11.87 -7.04 18.84
N VAL A 77 -10.61 -6.74 19.17
CA VAL A 77 -10.15 -5.36 19.41
C VAL A 77 -10.33 -4.55 18.14
N ILE A 78 -10.04 -5.15 16.98
CA ILE A 78 -10.25 -4.59 15.64
C ILE A 78 -11.18 -5.50 14.82
N ASP A 79 -11.95 -4.90 13.92
CA ASP A 79 -12.89 -5.58 13.02
C ASP A 79 -12.25 -5.89 11.65
N GLY A 80 -11.13 -5.25 11.34
CA GLY A 80 -10.39 -5.46 10.11
C GLY A 80 -9.05 -4.74 10.10
N CYS A 81 -8.27 -5.00 9.06
CA CYS A 81 -6.99 -4.36 8.79
C CYS A 81 -6.80 -4.22 7.29
N GLU A 82 -5.90 -3.33 6.90
CA GLU A 82 -5.58 -3.06 5.50
C GLU A 82 -4.08 -3.20 5.28
N MET A 83 -3.68 -3.95 4.26
CA MET A 83 -2.29 -4.25 3.89
C MET A 83 -2.19 -4.73 2.45
N PRO A 84 -0.98 -4.77 1.85
CA PRO A 84 -0.73 -5.53 0.64
C PRO A 84 -1.26 -6.97 0.78
N ILE A 85 -1.82 -7.51 -0.31
CA ILE A 85 -2.51 -8.80 -0.28
C ILE A 85 -1.61 -9.98 0.13
N ASP A 86 -0.35 -9.94 -0.28
CA ASP A 86 0.70 -10.87 0.14
C ASP A 86 0.98 -10.80 1.63
N THR A 87 1.03 -9.60 2.20
CA THR A 87 1.19 -9.43 3.65
C THR A 87 0.00 -9.99 4.42
N LEU A 88 -1.23 -9.75 3.95
CA LEU A 88 -2.46 -10.32 4.54
C LEU A 88 -2.43 -11.85 4.54
N TYR A 89 -1.90 -12.44 3.46
CA TYR A 89 -1.82 -13.87 3.28
C TYR A 89 -0.70 -14.50 4.11
N TYR A 90 0.55 -14.11 3.86
CA TYR A 90 1.74 -14.75 4.47
C TYR A 90 1.84 -14.50 5.98
N SER A 91 1.22 -13.44 6.50
CA SER A 91 1.14 -13.20 7.95
C SER A 91 0.00 -13.98 8.63
N GLY A 92 -0.74 -14.82 7.90
CA GLY A 92 -1.81 -15.65 8.45
C GLY A 92 -3.07 -14.88 8.86
N LEU A 93 -3.19 -13.57 8.57
CA LEU A 93 -4.31 -12.74 9.05
C LEU A 93 -5.67 -13.21 8.52
N HIS A 94 -5.67 -13.88 7.36
CA HIS A 94 -6.83 -14.53 6.76
C HIS A 94 -7.41 -15.70 7.59
N GLU A 95 -6.74 -16.12 8.66
CA GLU A 95 -7.27 -17.07 9.63
C GLU A 95 -8.22 -16.39 10.63
N ALA A 96 -7.88 -15.18 11.08
CA ALA A 96 -8.63 -14.40 12.05
C ALA A 96 -9.74 -13.52 11.42
N ALA A 97 -9.65 -13.25 10.11
CA ALA A 97 -10.63 -12.48 9.34
C ALA A 97 -10.87 -13.13 7.97
N LYS A 98 -12.14 -13.23 7.54
CA LYS A 98 -12.57 -14.09 6.43
C LYS A 98 -13.22 -13.36 5.26
N TYR A 99 -13.19 -12.03 5.24
CA TYR A 99 -13.76 -11.23 4.15
C TYR A 99 -12.70 -10.32 3.58
N LEU A 100 -12.26 -10.59 2.35
CA LEU A 100 -11.32 -9.75 1.61
C LEU A 100 -12.11 -8.87 0.65
N ALA A 101 -12.04 -7.56 0.84
CA ALA A 101 -12.55 -6.56 -0.08
C ALA A 101 -11.39 -6.02 -0.93
N LEU A 102 -11.46 -6.28 -2.24
CA LEU A 102 -10.50 -5.81 -3.23
C LEU A 102 -10.75 -4.32 -3.48
N THR A 103 -10.12 -3.52 -2.63
CA THR A 103 -10.28 -2.07 -2.60
C THR A 103 -9.21 -1.36 -3.41
N ASN A 104 -8.03 -1.95 -3.59
CA ASN A 104 -6.90 -1.32 -4.30
C ASN A 104 -6.68 0.15 -3.90
N HIS A 105 -6.99 0.48 -2.63
CA HIS A 105 -7.18 1.87 -2.19
C HIS A 105 -5.86 2.63 -2.07
N MET A 106 -4.75 1.91 -2.10
CA MET A 106 -3.41 2.49 -2.12
C MET A 106 -2.47 1.57 -2.87
N MET A 107 -1.74 2.17 -3.81
CA MET A 107 -0.58 1.59 -4.46
C MET A 107 0.64 2.41 -4.08
N TYR A 108 1.78 1.75 -3.92
CA TYR A 108 3.03 2.43 -3.65
C TYR A 108 4.17 1.75 -4.42
N LEU A 109 5.23 2.51 -4.62
CA LEU A 109 6.45 2.03 -5.24
C LEU A 109 7.45 1.65 -4.15
N GLN A 110 8.17 0.55 -4.37
CA GLN A 110 9.40 0.27 -3.65
C GLN A 110 10.57 0.69 -4.52
N TYR A 111 11.53 1.41 -3.94
CA TYR A 111 12.66 1.97 -4.67
C TYR A 111 13.94 1.17 -4.39
N ILE A 112 14.65 0.84 -5.47
CA ILE A 112 16.07 0.49 -5.40
C ILE A 112 16.85 1.79 -5.40
N MET A 113 17.67 1.98 -4.37
CA MET A 113 18.39 3.21 -4.12
C MET A 113 19.80 2.91 -3.65
N ILE A 114 20.69 3.88 -3.85
CA ILE A 114 22.09 3.84 -3.41
C ILE A 114 22.48 5.23 -2.90
N ASN A 115 23.50 5.32 -2.05
CA ASN A 115 24.05 6.62 -1.67
C ASN A 115 24.56 7.38 -2.91
N ALA A 116 24.22 8.66 -3.02
CA ALA A 116 24.51 9.44 -4.22
C ALA A 116 26.01 9.67 -4.41
N ASP A 117 26.78 9.87 -3.33
CA ASP A 117 28.24 10.01 -3.44
C ASP A 117 28.91 8.75 -3.99
N ILE A 118 28.44 7.57 -3.59
CA ILE A 118 28.92 6.30 -4.15
C ILE A 118 28.60 6.24 -5.65
N TRP A 119 27.35 6.53 -6.01
CA TRP A 119 26.89 6.49 -7.40
C TRP A 119 27.66 7.45 -8.31
N ASN A 120 27.81 8.70 -7.86
CA ASN A 120 28.37 9.78 -8.65
C ASN A 120 29.91 9.76 -8.68
N ASN A 121 30.55 9.38 -7.57
CA ASN A 121 32.00 9.56 -7.41
C ASN A 121 32.81 8.25 -7.33
N GLN A 122 32.19 7.11 -7.00
CA GLN A 122 32.90 5.85 -6.80
C GLN A 122 32.62 4.82 -7.90
N LEU A 123 31.41 4.82 -8.46
CA LEU A 123 31.09 3.96 -9.59
C LEU A 123 31.61 4.54 -10.91
N THR A 124 32.10 3.66 -11.75
CA THR A 124 32.39 3.95 -13.15
C THR A 124 31.11 4.10 -13.97
N GLU A 125 31.23 4.69 -15.16
CA GLU A 125 30.09 4.80 -16.09
C GLU A 125 29.57 3.42 -16.53
N GLU A 126 30.48 2.45 -16.70
CA GLU A 126 30.13 1.06 -17.03
C GLU A 126 29.32 0.42 -15.90
N GLU A 127 29.74 0.56 -14.65
CA GLU A 127 28.99 0.05 -13.50
C GLU A 127 27.60 0.70 -13.37
N ARG A 128 27.51 2.03 -13.51
CA ARG A 128 26.22 2.73 -13.51
C ARG A 128 25.29 2.23 -14.63
N THR A 129 25.84 1.98 -15.82
CA THR A 129 25.10 1.42 -16.95
C THR A 129 24.55 0.05 -16.60
N ILE A 130 25.38 -0.84 -16.04
CA ILE A 130 24.96 -2.18 -15.62
C ILE A 130 23.82 -2.12 -14.60
N PHE A 131 23.90 -1.24 -13.59
CA PHE A 131 22.83 -1.06 -12.60
C PHE A 131 21.50 -0.64 -13.26
N ASN A 132 21.54 0.31 -14.18
CA ASN A 132 20.34 0.82 -14.86
C ASN A 132 19.72 -0.22 -15.80
N GLU A 133 20.54 -0.93 -16.58
CA GLU A 133 20.08 -1.99 -17.48
C GLU A 133 19.47 -3.15 -16.68
N THR A 134 20.15 -3.60 -15.62
CA THR A 134 19.65 -4.66 -14.75
C THR A 134 18.33 -4.25 -14.07
N ALA A 135 18.21 -3.00 -13.64
CA ALA A 135 16.97 -2.48 -13.07
C ALA A 135 15.81 -2.48 -14.10
N ALA A 136 16.08 -2.13 -15.36
CA ALA A 136 15.09 -2.21 -16.42
C ALA A 136 14.64 -3.66 -16.68
N GLU A 137 15.57 -4.61 -16.73
CA GLU A 137 15.26 -6.04 -16.90
C GLU A 137 14.40 -6.61 -15.75
N ILE A 138 14.67 -6.19 -14.51
CA ILE A 138 13.92 -6.62 -13.34
C ILE A 138 12.46 -6.14 -13.38
N GLU A 139 12.15 -5.01 -14.03
CA GLU A 139 10.79 -4.46 -14.03
C GLU A 139 9.76 -5.38 -14.65
N GLU A 140 10.05 -5.88 -15.86
CA GLU A 140 9.17 -6.79 -16.56
C GLU A 140 8.97 -8.08 -15.76
N TYR A 141 10.08 -8.66 -15.30
CA TYR A 141 10.07 -9.87 -14.49
C TYR A 141 9.29 -9.71 -13.17
N HIS A 142 9.49 -8.58 -12.48
CA HIS A 142 8.80 -8.25 -11.23
C HIS A 142 7.29 -8.13 -11.44
N ASN A 143 6.86 -7.44 -12.50
CA ASN A 143 5.44 -7.26 -12.79
C ASN A 143 4.74 -8.60 -13.11
N GLU A 144 5.39 -9.46 -13.88
CA GLU A 144 4.87 -10.81 -14.19
C GLU A 144 4.77 -11.67 -12.93
N LEU A 145 5.83 -11.72 -12.11
CA LEU A 145 5.84 -12.45 -10.85
C LEU A 145 4.76 -11.94 -9.89
N MET A 146 4.64 -10.63 -9.75
CA MET A 146 3.67 -10.03 -8.84
C MET A 146 2.24 -10.38 -9.25
N LYS A 147 1.91 -10.27 -10.54
CA LYS A 147 0.58 -10.63 -11.03
C LYS A 147 0.26 -12.08 -10.74
N LYS A 148 1.18 -12.99 -11.07
CA LYS A 148 1.02 -14.43 -10.81
C LYS A 148 0.84 -14.71 -9.31
N MET A 149 1.66 -14.09 -8.48
CA MET A 149 1.60 -14.24 -7.02
C MET A 149 0.25 -13.75 -6.48
N ILE A 150 -0.27 -12.60 -6.94
CA ILE A 150 -1.57 -12.08 -6.51
C ILE A 150 -2.70 -13.05 -6.87
N ASP A 151 -2.70 -13.57 -8.11
CA ASP A 151 -3.71 -14.54 -8.57
C ASP A 151 -3.68 -15.83 -7.71
N GLU A 152 -2.48 -16.37 -7.44
CA GLU A 152 -2.28 -17.55 -6.59
C GLU A 152 -2.76 -17.29 -5.16
N ILE A 153 -2.42 -16.15 -4.56
CA ILE A 153 -2.85 -15.78 -3.20
C ILE A 153 -4.38 -15.68 -3.12
N VAL A 154 -5.03 -15.06 -4.09
CA VAL A 154 -6.49 -14.91 -4.10
C VAL A 154 -7.18 -16.27 -4.12
N GLU A 155 -6.72 -17.18 -4.98
CA GLU A 155 -7.27 -18.53 -5.06
C GLU A 155 -6.99 -19.34 -3.78
N ASP A 156 -5.78 -19.23 -3.23
CA ASP A 156 -5.45 -19.86 -1.95
C ASP A 156 -6.32 -19.35 -0.81
N MET A 157 -6.53 -18.02 -0.72
CA MET A 157 -7.41 -17.42 0.29
C MET A 157 -8.84 -17.93 0.14
N LYS A 158 -9.38 -18.00 -1.08
CA LYS A 158 -10.70 -18.59 -1.35
C LYS A 158 -10.77 -20.05 -0.89
N SER A 159 -9.76 -20.86 -1.22
CA SER A 159 -9.69 -22.27 -0.80
C SER A 159 -9.68 -22.44 0.73
N LYS A 160 -9.15 -21.45 1.46
CA LYS A 160 -9.12 -21.36 2.93
C LYS A 160 -10.36 -20.69 3.54
N GLY A 161 -11.42 -20.57 2.76
CA GLY A 161 -12.73 -20.07 3.19
C GLY A 161 -12.84 -18.56 3.30
N VAL A 162 -11.91 -17.80 2.70
CA VAL A 162 -12.05 -16.34 2.60
C VAL A 162 -13.05 -16.01 1.49
N THR A 163 -14.02 -15.16 1.81
CA THR A 163 -14.91 -14.56 0.81
C THR A 163 -14.23 -13.34 0.20
N VAL A 164 -14.03 -13.35 -1.11
CA VAL A 164 -13.44 -12.23 -1.85
C VAL A 164 -14.56 -11.42 -2.50
N THR A 165 -14.49 -10.10 -2.36
CA THR A 165 -15.48 -9.15 -2.88
C THR A 165 -14.79 -8.07 -3.70
N GLU A 166 -15.33 -7.78 -4.87
CA GLU A 166 -14.92 -6.65 -5.70
C GLU A 166 -15.62 -5.38 -5.23
N ILE A 167 -14.89 -4.27 -5.17
CA ILE A 167 -15.43 -2.98 -4.73
C ILE A 167 -15.44 -1.99 -5.88
N ASN A 168 -16.58 -1.33 -6.09
CA ASN A 168 -16.61 -0.11 -6.89
C ASN A 168 -16.05 1.04 -6.06
N MET A 169 -14.84 1.48 -6.43
CA MET A 169 -14.10 2.48 -5.66
C MET A 169 -14.61 3.92 -5.81
N LYS A 170 -15.64 4.19 -6.64
CA LYS A 170 -16.15 5.55 -6.83
C LYS A 170 -16.51 6.23 -5.51
N ASP A 171 -17.31 5.57 -4.67
CA ASP A 171 -17.77 6.15 -3.40
C ASP A 171 -16.61 6.34 -2.41
N PHE A 172 -15.60 5.46 -2.46
CA PHE A 172 -14.40 5.57 -1.64
C PHE A 172 -13.52 6.75 -2.09
N ILE A 173 -13.33 6.91 -3.40
CA ILE A 173 -12.60 8.05 -3.97
C ILE A 173 -13.30 9.36 -3.58
N ASP A 174 -14.62 9.45 -3.77
CA ASP A 174 -15.39 10.65 -3.44
C ASP A 174 -15.28 11.00 -1.95
N ALA A 175 -15.29 9.99 -1.07
CA ALA A 175 -15.14 10.19 0.38
C ALA A 175 -13.77 10.74 0.79
N THR A 176 -12.71 10.46 0.01
CA THR A 176 -11.33 10.91 0.32
C THR A 176 -10.94 12.22 -0.34
N ILE A 177 -11.76 12.82 -1.21
CA ILE A 177 -11.47 14.13 -1.81
C ILE A 177 -11.15 15.20 -0.75
N PRO A 178 -11.94 15.38 0.33
CA PRO A 178 -11.62 16.39 1.35
C PRO A 178 -10.34 16.08 2.13
N VAL A 179 -10.00 14.79 2.29
CA VAL A 179 -8.74 14.36 2.92
C VAL A 179 -7.58 14.75 2.02
N LEU A 180 -7.69 14.44 0.73
CA LEU A 180 -6.69 14.82 -0.26
C LEU A 180 -6.47 16.34 -0.29
N GLU A 181 -7.53 17.14 -0.31
CA GLU A 181 -7.45 18.61 -0.27
C GLU A 181 -6.68 19.10 0.96
N LYS A 182 -7.03 18.59 2.15
CA LYS A 182 -6.31 18.91 3.39
C LYS A 182 -4.80 18.60 3.28
N TRP A 183 -4.44 17.41 2.81
CA TRP A 183 -3.04 17.00 2.74
C TRP A 183 -2.27 17.68 1.61
N MET A 184 -2.93 18.11 0.53
CA MET A 184 -2.32 18.97 -0.48
C MET A 184 -1.98 20.36 0.08
N ASP A 185 -2.83 20.92 0.95
CA ASP A 185 -2.54 22.19 1.61
C ASP A 185 -1.37 22.06 2.60
N ASP A 186 -1.29 20.93 3.32
CA ASP A 186 -0.21 20.66 4.28
C ASP A 186 1.14 20.34 3.61
N TRP A 187 1.16 19.57 2.52
CA TRP A 187 2.40 19.10 1.86
C TRP A 187 2.83 19.93 0.65
N GLY A 188 1.97 20.82 0.16
CA GLY A 188 2.21 21.56 -1.07
C GLY A 188 1.51 20.92 -2.27
N ARG A 189 0.71 21.74 -2.96
CA ARG A 189 -0.04 21.32 -4.15
C ARG A 189 0.87 20.93 -5.32
N ASP A 190 2.02 21.58 -5.42
CA ASP A 190 3.08 21.30 -6.37
C ASP A 190 3.65 19.88 -6.21
N VAL A 191 3.78 19.40 -4.96
CA VAL A 191 4.17 18.02 -4.68
C VAL A 191 3.12 17.07 -5.26
N TYR A 192 1.84 17.28 -4.95
CA TYR A 192 0.77 16.44 -5.50
C TYR A 192 0.71 16.44 -7.03
N ASP A 193 0.78 17.63 -7.65
CA ASP A 193 0.70 17.77 -9.10
C ASP A 193 1.89 17.08 -9.80
N ALA A 194 3.07 17.02 -9.16
CA ALA A 194 4.24 16.30 -9.69
C ALA A 194 4.07 14.76 -9.76
N PHE A 195 3.16 14.19 -8.95
CA PHE A 195 2.88 12.75 -8.94
C PHE A 195 1.71 12.34 -9.82
N ARG A 196 0.96 13.30 -10.36
CA ARG A 196 -0.21 12.99 -11.18
C ARG A 196 0.24 12.69 -12.62
N PRO A 197 -0.07 11.51 -13.19
CA PRO A 197 0.10 11.33 -14.62
C PRO A 197 -0.83 12.30 -15.37
N ASN A 198 -0.29 12.96 -16.40
CA ASN A 198 -1.06 13.81 -17.32
C ASN A 198 -2.19 13.02 -18.00
#